data_AF-A0AAJ7S0B7-F1
#
_entry.id   AF-A0AAJ7S0B7-F1
#
_cell.length_a   1.000
_cell.length_b   1.000
_cell.length_c   1.000
_cell.angle_alpha   90.00
_cell.angle_beta   90.00
_cell.angle_gamma   90.00
#
_symmetry.space_group_name_H-M   'P 1'
#
loop_
_entity.id
_entity.type
_entity.pdbx_description
1 polymer ?
#
loop_
_entity_poly.entity_id
_entity_poly.type
_entity_poly.pdbx_seq_one_letter_code
_entity_poly.pdbx_strand_id
1 'polypeptide(L)'
;MTANTQTNDLDRWDHWYFHNKRVICTVLEYTPLCDSSDMTMDGWIRIANDIKQSYEYFDGFVVLHGTDTLTYTASALSFMLESLGKIVILTGSQLSIFDSRSDGLDNFLTSLMIAGNYNIPEVCVYFGTKLMRGNRTSKLSTNAFEAFHSPNYPPLAKANIKIDVDYRSIFRPCTIEKFHTYASLNRNVGMLRIFPSITMELVRVFLQPPIEGVVLQSYGAGNVPMNREDLFKELEAATKRGIVIVNITQCSTGCVSASYESGKLLEEAGVISGADMTPEAALTKLAYVLSRQDWDVATKREMMQTNLRGELTGGRPQSLDDLDLVEAVARSLRTSSAAELEELGSILFPAMLNAAVKNHDIAKLEALKVYGANISQQNADGRTVLHVACCEGDVNIVRRLLRNGASIHIKDRFNRTPLTDAIEFDHHEIIQILMQCGAHLHENAYMIGERMCLAATTGNVKRLKSYHLAKGDLSQKDFSGRTPLHLAALHGKLEAMKFLLECGVDTECFDATGRSPYDFAEISGSPEAMSLLSSSSSKNNKRQ
;
A
#
# COMPACT_ATOMS: atom_id res chain seq x y z
N MET A 1 7.31 -1.70 -14.01
CA MET A 1 6.65 -2.93 -14.52
C MET A 1 5.52 -3.29 -13.58
N THR A 2 4.43 -3.85 -14.08
CA THR A 2 3.20 -4.04 -13.31
C THR A 2 2.62 -5.43 -13.52
N ALA A 3 1.94 -6.00 -12.51
CA ALA A 3 1.37 -7.35 -12.52
C ALA A 3 -0.18 -7.34 -12.48
N ASN A 4 -0.85 -8.13 -13.31
CA ASN A 4 -2.30 -8.35 -13.36
C ASN A 4 -2.63 -9.84 -13.24
N THR A 5 -3.65 -10.19 -12.47
CA THR A 5 -4.08 -11.57 -12.26
C THR A 5 -5.36 -11.92 -13.05
N GLN A 6 -5.35 -13.04 -13.79
CA GLN A 6 -6.53 -13.65 -14.42
C GLN A 6 -6.65 -15.14 -14.03
N THR A 7 -7.85 -15.61 -13.74
CA THR A 7 -8.18 -17.01 -13.46
C THR A 7 -8.93 -17.64 -14.65
N ASN A 8 -8.50 -18.80 -15.13
CA ASN A 8 -9.26 -19.65 -16.04
C ASN A 8 -9.70 -20.92 -15.31
N ASP A 9 -10.98 -21.27 -15.45
CA ASP A 9 -11.55 -22.55 -15.02
C ASP A 9 -11.18 -23.65 -16.01
N LEU A 10 -10.12 -24.41 -15.72
CA LEU A 10 -9.92 -25.76 -16.28
C LEU A 10 -9.29 -26.68 -15.23
N ASP A 11 -10.20 -27.37 -14.56
CA ASP A 11 -10.17 -28.65 -13.84
C ASP A 11 -8.91 -29.55 -13.93
N ARG A 12 -8.49 -30.02 -12.74
CA ARG A 12 -8.12 -31.41 -12.33
C ARG A 12 -6.73 -31.65 -11.70
N TRP A 13 -6.80 -32.03 -10.41
CA TRP A 13 -5.90 -32.90 -9.63
C TRP A 13 -4.53 -32.31 -9.29
N ASP A 14 -4.45 -31.63 -8.13
CA ASP A 14 -3.34 -31.75 -7.16
C ASP A 14 -3.65 -30.93 -5.90
N HIS A 15 -3.70 -31.59 -4.74
CA HIS A 15 -4.10 -31.00 -3.47
C HIS A 15 -3.09 -30.02 -2.85
N TRP A 16 -2.03 -29.60 -3.57
CA TRP A 16 -0.88 -28.88 -2.99
C TRP A 16 -0.55 -27.50 -3.59
N TYR A 17 -1.38 -26.90 -4.44
CA TYR A 17 -1.10 -25.57 -5.02
C TYR A 17 -2.26 -24.57 -4.87
N PHE A 18 -2.41 -23.98 -3.68
CA PHE A 18 -3.39 -22.90 -3.42
C PHE A 18 -3.01 -21.52 -4.00
N HIS A 19 -1.98 -21.40 -4.86
CA HIS A 19 -1.43 -20.10 -5.31
C HIS A 19 -1.25 -19.93 -6.83
N ASN A 20 -1.94 -20.71 -7.67
CA ASN A 20 -1.78 -20.60 -9.13
C ASN A 20 -2.58 -19.43 -9.76
N LYS A 21 -2.40 -18.20 -9.26
CA LYS A 21 -2.84 -17.00 -9.97
C LYS A 21 -1.81 -16.67 -11.04
N ARG A 22 -2.24 -16.61 -12.30
CA ARG A 22 -1.35 -16.24 -13.42
C ARG A 22 -0.99 -14.76 -13.28
N VAL A 23 0.32 -14.48 -13.20
CA VAL A 23 0.85 -13.11 -13.21
C VAL A 23 1.08 -12.66 -14.64
N ILE A 24 0.32 -11.67 -15.10
CA ILE A 24 0.49 -11.00 -16.39
C ILE A 24 1.25 -9.72 -16.13
N CYS A 25 2.32 -9.41 -16.86
CA CYS A 25 3.03 -8.15 -16.65
C CYS A 25 3.01 -7.19 -17.83
N THR A 26 3.01 -5.89 -17.52
CA THR A 26 3.20 -4.80 -18.50
C THR A 26 4.49 -4.05 -18.20
N VAL A 27 5.29 -3.81 -19.23
CA VAL A 27 6.58 -3.12 -19.14
C VAL A 27 6.42 -1.67 -19.62
N LEU A 28 6.80 -0.75 -18.76
CA LEU A 28 7.00 0.67 -19.09
C LEU A 28 8.50 0.94 -18.98
N GLU A 29 9.13 1.23 -20.11
CA GLU A 29 10.55 1.58 -20.18
C GLU A 29 10.71 3.10 -20.15
N TYR A 30 11.65 3.59 -19.34
CA TYR A 30 11.93 5.02 -19.26
C TYR A 30 12.87 5.45 -20.38
N THR A 31 12.59 6.62 -20.95
CA THR A 31 13.50 7.29 -21.87
C THR A 31 13.83 8.69 -21.34
N PRO A 32 15.12 9.06 -21.24
CA PRO A 32 16.29 8.17 -21.30
C PRO A 32 16.31 7.20 -20.10
N LEU A 33 17.04 6.08 -20.23
CA LEU A 33 17.42 5.26 -19.09
C LEU A 33 18.39 6.03 -18.19
N CYS A 34 18.38 5.74 -16.90
CA CYS A 34 19.14 6.47 -15.89
C CYS A 34 20.11 5.53 -15.19
N ASP A 35 21.38 5.90 -15.15
CA ASP A 35 22.30 5.31 -14.17
C ASP A 35 21.86 5.73 -12.76
N SER A 36 21.86 4.82 -11.80
CA SER A 36 21.39 5.13 -10.45
C SER A 36 22.23 6.21 -9.76
N SER A 37 23.51 6.37 -10.10
CA SER A 37 24.36 7.42 -9.56
C SER A 37 23.95 8.84 -10.01
N ASP A 38 23.27 8.95 -11.15
CA ASP A 38 22.70 10.20 -11.67
C ASP A 38 21.26 10.46 -11.17
N MET A 39 20.71 9.55 -10.35
CA MET A 39 19.35 9.67 -9.84
C MET A 39 19.21 10.85 -8.89
N THR A 40 18.17 11.65 -9.09
CA THR A 40 17.85 12.82 -8.25
C THR A 40 16.42 12.72 -7.69
N MET A 41 16.05 13.67 -6.83
CA MET A 41 14.67 13.80 -6.33
C MET A 41 13.63 13.88 -7.46
N ASP A 42 13.97 14.45 -8.62
CA ASP A 42 13.08 14.51 -9.78
C ASP A 42 12.79 13.12 -10.37
N GLY A 43 13.79 12.24 -10.38
CA GLY A 43 13.62 10.85 -10.79
C GLY A 43 12.70 10.09 -9.84
N TRP A 44 12.83 10.31 -8.53
CA TRP A 44 11.91 9.74 -7.53
C TRP A 44 10.48 10.24 -7.72
N ILE A 45 10.30 11.54 -7.98
CA ILE A 45 9.00 12.17 -8.26
C ILE A 45 8.36 11.58 -9.52
N ARG A 46 9.13 11.38 -10.58
CA ARG A 46 8.66 10.70 -11.80
C ARG A 46 8.12 9.31 -11.49
N ILE A 47 8.90 8.49 -10.79
CA ILE A 47 8.49 7.11 -10.43
C ILE A 47 7.20 7.11 -9.59
N ALA A 48 7.11 7.98 -8.58
CA ALA A 48 5.91 8.08 -7.75
C ALA A 48 4.67 8.47 -8.56
N ASN A 49 4.79 9.45 -9.46
CA ASN A 49 3.69 9.90 -10.31
C ASN A 49 3.23 8.82 -11.31
N ASP A 50 4.17 8.06 -11.89
CA ASP A 50 3.83 6.96 -12.80
C ASP A 50 3.10 5.83 -12.08
N ILE A 51 3.52 5.49 -10.86
CA ILE A 51 2.79 4.55 -9.99
C ILE A 51 1.38 5.07 -9.72
N LYS A 52 1.22 6.37 -9.41
CA LYS A 52 -0.09 6.97 -9.17
C LYS A 52 -1.03 6.90 -10.35
N GLN A 53 -0.55 7.24 -11.54
CA GLN A 53 -1.37 7.16 -12.76
C GLN A 53 -1.81 5.73 -13.05
N SER A 54 -0.95 4.77 -12.70
CA SER A 54 -1.16 3.34 -12.95
C SER A 54 -1.89 2.62 -11.80
N TYR A 55 -2.17 3.30 -10.69
CA TYR A 55 -2.49 2.65 -9.42
C TYR A 55 -3.77 1.82 -9.45
N GLU A 56 -4.81 2.27 -10.16
CA GLU A 56 -6.10 1.55 -10.26
C GLU A 56 -6.07 0.39 -11.27
N TYR A 57 -5.08 0.35 -12.16
CA TYR A 57 -5.03 -0.60 -13.27
C TYR A 57 -4.24 -1.89 -12.96
N PHE A 58 -3.46 -1.90 -11.87
CA PHE A 58 -2.53 -2.99 -11.56
C PHE A 58 -2.61 -3.43 -10.10
N ASP A 59 -2.30 -4.70 -9.84
CA ASP A 59 -2.36 -5.30 -8.49
C ASP A 59 -1.08 -5.02 -7.67
N GLY A 60 0.05 -4.75 -8.33
CA GLY A 60 1.35 -4.44 -7.71
C GLY A 60 2.38 -3.90 -8.71
N PHE A 61 3.49 -3.37 -8.18
CA PHE A 61 4.51 -2.66 -8.96
C PHE A 61 5.90 -3.26 -8.71
N VAL A 62 6.67 -3.43 -9.79
CA VAL A 62 8.10 -3.74 -9.76
C VAL A 62 8.86 -2.63 -10.48
N VAL A 63 9.80 -2.00 -9.79
CA VAL A 63 10.68 -0.93 -10.30
C VAL A 63 12.08 -1.52 -10.47
N LEU A 64 12.50 -1.67 -11.72
CA LEU A 64 13.90 -2.02 -12.03
C LEU A 64 14.76 -0.78 -11.84
N HIS A 65 15.81 -0.90 -11.02
CA HIS A 65 16.64 0.23 -10.62
C HIS A 65 18.11 -0.20 -10.51
N GLY A 66 19.03 0.70 -10.89
CA GLY A 66 20.47 0.49 -10.66
C GLY A 66 20.79 0.40 -9.18
N THR A 67 21.79 -0.41 -8.80
CA THR A 67 21.95 -0.79 -7.39
C THR A 67 22.56 0.30 -6.51
N ASP A 68 23.25 1.31 -7.06
CA ASP A 68 24.05 2.25 -6.27
C ASP A 68 23.24 3.16 -5.36
N THR A 69 22.08 3.63 -5.83
CA THR A 69 21.18 4.50 -5.06
C THR A 69 19.80 3.88 -4.83
N LEU A 70 19.66 2.56 -5.08
CA LEU A 70 18.39 1.84 -4.95
C LEU A 70 17.72 2.05 -3.58
N THR A 71 18.50 2.01 -2.50
CA THR A 71 17.98 2.19 -1.13
C THR A 71 17.51 3.61 -0.85
N TYR A 72 18.11 4.63 -1.48
CA TYR A 72 17.60 6.00 -1.42
C TYR A 72 16.25 6.13 -2.14
N THR A 73 16.14 5.58 -3.36
CA THR A 73 14.87 5.59 -4.10
C THR A 73 13.79 4.82 -3.35
N ALA A 74 14.10 3.64 -2.79
CA ALA A 74 13.17 2.86 -1.97
C ALA A 74 12.71 3.65 -0.74
N SER A 75 13.62 4.34 -0.06
CA SER A 75 13.31 5.15 1.11
C SER A 75 12.44 6.35 0.74
N ALA A 76 12.79 7.09 -0.31
CA ALA A 76 12.02 8.24 -0.79
C ALA A 76 10.59 7.85 -1.17
N LEU A 77 10.43 6.80 -1.99
CA LEU A 77 9.12 6.31 -2.40
C LEU A 77 8.28 5.86 -1.20
N SER A 78 8.89 5.29 -0.14
CA SER A 78 8.14 4.89 1.05
C SER A 78 7.41 6.06 1.73
N PHE A 79 7.99 7.26 1.73
CA PHE A 79 7.37 8.46 2.27
C PHE A 79 6.41 9.11 1.28
N MET A 80 6.79 9.16 0.00
CA MET A 80 6.01 9.81 -1.06
C MET A 80 4.70 9.08 -1.40
N LEU A 81 4.68 7.75 -1.27
CA LEU A 81 3.51 6.90 -1.52
C LEU A 81 2.68 6.76 -0.24
N GLU A 82 1.76 7.70 -0.02
CA GLU A 82 0.93 7.76 1.19
C GLU A 82 -0.30 6.84 1.07
N SER A 83 -0.70 6.25 2.20
CA SER A 83 -1.84 5.32 2.25
C SER A 83 -1.72 4.18 1.22
N LEU A 84 -0.50 3.67 1.03
CA LEU A 84 -0.17 2.61 0.08
C LEU A 84 -0.89 1.31 0.46
N GLY A 85 -1.69 0.78 -0.45
CA GLY A 85 -2.45 -0.47 -0.28
C GLY A 85 -1.97 -1.62 -1.16
N LYS A 86 -0.97 -1.38 -2.02
CA LYS A 86 -0.41 -2.34 -2.99
C LYS A 86 1.11 -2.37 -2.85
N ILE A 87 1.72 -3.49 -3.17
CA ILE A 87 3.17 -3.66 -3.07
C ILE A 87 3.92 -2.89 -4.16
N VAL A 88 5.05 -2.29 -3.79
CA VAL A 88 6.01 -1.68 -4.71
C VAL A 88 7.38 -2.27 -4.43
N ILE A 89 7.89 -3.14 -5.30
CA ILE A 89 9.20 -3.77 -5.13
C ILE A 89 10.23 -3.05 -6.00
N LEU A 90 11.29 -2.54 -5.39
CA LEU A 90 12.50 -2.16 -6.10
C LEU A 90 13.42 -3.38 -6.17
N THR A 91 13.95 -3.63 -7.36
CA THR A 91 14.94 -4.68 -7.58
C THR A 91 15.93 -4.28 -8.67
N GLY A 92 17.01 -5.02 -8.79
CA GLY A 92 18.06 -4.80 -9.76
C GLY A 92 18.96 -6.03 -9.85
N SER A 93 20.17 -5.85 -10.36
CA SER A 93 21.14 -6.92 -10.48
C SER A 93 22.56 -6.39 -10.40
N GLN A 94 23.50 -7.24 -10.01
CA GLN A 94 24.93 -6.95 -10.10
C GLN A 94 25.46 -7.20 -11.52
N LEU A 95 24.87 -8.17 -12.22
CA LEU A 95 25.22 -8.50 -13.60
C LEU A 95 24.03 -8.22 -14.52
N SER A 96 24.29 -7.99 -15.82
CA SER A 96 23.22 -7.77 -16.79
C SER A 96 22.33 -8.99 -16.86
N ILE A 97 21.02 -8.82 -17.11
CA ILE A 97 20.10 -9.97 -17.25
C ILE A 97 20.48 -10.88 -18.43
N PHE A 98 21.28 -10.36 -19.37
CA PHE A 98 21.77 -11.12 -20.54
C PHE A 98 23.03 -11.95 -20.24
N ASP A 99 23.64 -11.79 -19.06
CA ASP A 99 24.81 -12.58 -18.66
C ASP A 99 24.39 -13.98 -18.19
N SER A 100 25.18 -15.00 -18.54
CA SER A 100 24.86 -16.41 -18.25
C SER A 100 24.81 -16.77 -16.76
N ARG A 101 25.48 -15.97 -15.91
CA ARG A 101 25.52 -16.13 -14.45
C ARG A 101 24.92 -14.92 -13.74
N SER A 102 23.87 -14.34 -14.31
CA SER A 102 23.20 -13.16 -13.77
C SER A 102 22.29 -13.48 -12.59
N ASP A 103 22.30 -12.61 -11.59
CA ASP A 103 21.29 -12.55 -10.52
C ASP A 103 20.00 -11.83 -10.99
N GLY A 104 20.03 -11.15 -12.13
CA GLY A 104 18.93 -10.30 -12.59
C GLY A 104 17.67 -11.05 -12.97
N LEU A 105 17.77 -12.25 -13.56
CA LEU A 105 16.60 -13.04 -13.93
C LEU A 105 15.85 -13.51 -12.67
N ASP A 106 16.56 -14.05 -11.69
CA ASP A 106 15.98 -14.55 -10.45
C ASP A 106 15.39 -13.42 -9.61
N ASN A 107 16.12 -12.30 -9.49
CA ASN A 107 15.65 -11.11 -8.80
C ASN A 107 14.36 -10.56 -9.43
N PHE A 108 14.34 -10.45 -10.76
CA PHE A 108 13.18 -9.94 -11.49
C PHE A 108 11.97 -10.86 -11.42
N LEU A 109 12.15 -12.15 -11.71
CA LEU A 109 11.07 -13.13 -11.73
C LEU A 109 10.43 -13.26 -10.34
N THR A 110 11.25 -13.37 -9.30
CA THR A 110 10.74 -13.52 -7.93
C THR A 110 10.03 -12.25 -7.47
N SER A 111 10.51 -11.06 -7.85
CA SER A 111 9.81 -9.80 -7.59
C SER A 111 8.42 -9.79 -8.22
N LEU A 112 8.25 -10.26 -9.46
CA LEU A 112 6.93 -10.37 -10.09
C LEU A 112 6.02 -11.37 -9.37
N MET A 113 6.57 -12.52 -8.97
CA MET A 113 5.82 -13.54 -8.22
C MET A 113 5.34 -13.01 -6.86
N ILE A 114 6.21 -12.30 -6.13
CA ILE A 114 5.85 -11.67 -4.86
C ILE A 114 4.78 -10.60 -5.11
N ALA A 115 5.02 -9.71 -6.09
CA ALA A 115 4.13 -8.58 -6.36
C ALA A 115 2.71 -8.99 -6.81
N GLY A 116 2.60 -10.09 -7.54
CA GLY A 116 1.32 -10.59 -8.05
C GLY A 116 0.53 -11.46 -7.09
N ASN A 117 1.19 -12.11 -6.12
CA ASN A 117 0.55 -13.14 -5.28
C ASN A 117 0.47 -12.78 -3.79
N TYR A 118 1.25 -11.82 -3.30
CA TYR A 118 1.34 -11.52 -1.87
C TYR A 118 0.89 -10.08 -1.56
N ASN A 119 0.10 -9.92 -0.50
CA ASN A 119 -0.43 -8.63 -0.06
C ASN A 119 0.47 -7.96 0.97
N ILE A 120 1.49 -7.25 0.46
CA ILE A 120 2.48 -6.51 1.26
C ILE A 120 2.40 -5.02 0.86
N PRO A 121 1.57 -4.20 1.52
CA PRO A 121 1.31 -2.81 1.14
C PRO A 121 2.45 -1.85 1.51
N GLU A 122 3.67 -2.15 1.05
CA GLU A 122 4.88 -1.41 1.36
C GLU A 122 5.75 -1.18 0.11
N VAL A 123 6.64 -0.20 0.22
CA VAL A 123 7.79 -0.10 -0.66
C VAL A 123 8.88 -1.03 -0.13
N CYS A 124 9.27 -2.00 -0.94
CA CYS A 124 10.21 -3.07 -0.56
C CYS A 124 11.43 -3.07 -1.47
N VAL A 125 12.51 -3.67 -1.00
CA VAL A 125 13.66 -4.06 -1.81
C VAL A 125 13.73 -5.58 -1.84
N TYR A 126 13.72 -6.16 -3.05
CA TYR A 126 14.00 -7.59 -3.23
C TYR A 126 15.38 -7.77 -3.86
N PHE A 127 16.22 -8.56 -3.20
CA PHE A 127 17.54 -8.90 -3.71
C PHE A 127 18.03 -10.22 -3.13
N GLY A 128 18.62 -11.08 -3.97
CA GLY A 128 19.05 -12.42 -3.57
C GLY A 128 17.85 -13.28 -3.17
N THR A 129 17.73 -13.57 -1.88
CA THR A 129 16.64 -14.40 -1.32
C THR A 129 15.69 -13.64 -0.38
N LYS A 130 15.87 -12.33 -0.22
CA LYS A 130 15.20 -11.53 0.82
C LYS A 130 14.37 -10.42 0.24
N LEU A 131 13.13 -10.32 0.73
CA LEU A 131 12.30 -9.12 0.60
C LEU A 131 12.44 -8.31 1.89
N MET A 132 12.89 -7.06 1.78
CA MET A 132 13.15 -6.18 2.92
C MET A 132 12.31 -4.90 2.81
N ARG A 133 11.94 -4.31 3.95
CA ARG A 133 11.31 -2.98 3.98
C ARG A 133 12.27 -1.95 3.37
N GLY A 134 11.81 -1.18 2.38
CA GLY A 134 12.65 -0.31 1.57
C GLY A 134 13.42 0.73 2.39
N ASN A 135 12.72 1.46 3.27
CA ASN A 135 13.30 2.44 4.18
C ASN A 135 14.03 1.84 5.41
N ARG A 136 14.30 0.53 5.39
CA ARG A 136 15.20 -0.14 6.34
C ARG A 136 16.43 -0.72 5.66
N THR A 137 16.55 -0.57 4.34
CA THR A 137 17.64 -1.18 3.57
C THR A 137 18.85 -0.26 3.43
N SER A 138 20.03 -0.87 3.34
CA SER A 138 21.26 -0.21 2.90
C SER A 138 22.12 -1.16 2.06
N LYS A 139 22.89 -0.62 1.11
CA LYS A 139 23.81 -1.39 0.26
C LYS A 139 25.02 -1.83 1.10
N LEU A 140 25.19 -3.13 1.24
CA LEU A 140 26.25 -3.76 2.04
C LEU A 140 27.51 -4.06 1.21
N SER A 141 27.33 -4.51 -0.02
CA SER A 141 28.41 -5.03 -0.86
C SER A 141 28.28 -4.55 -2.30
N THR A 142 29.43 -4.31 -2.93
CA THR A 142 29.55 -3.96 -4.35
C THR A 142 29.74 -5.17 -5.25
N ASN A 143 30.07 -6.34 -4.70
CA ASN A 143 30.52 -7.51 -5.48
C ASN A 143 29.73 -8.80 -5.17
N ALA A 144 29.02 -8.85 -4.06
CA ALA A 144 28.25 -10.03 -3.67
C ALA A 144 26.82 -9.96 -4.25
N PHE A 145 26.24 -11.11 -4.62
CA PHE A 145 24.84 -11.19 -5.01
C PHE A 145 23.89 -10.86 -3.84
N GLU A 146 24.30 -11.09 -2.59
CA GLU A 146 23.62 -10.55 -1.41
C GLU A 146 24.14 -9.12 -1.14
N ALA A 147 23.79 -8.19 -2.03
CA ALA A 147 24.33 -6.83 -2.04
C ALA A 147 23.67 -5.88 -1.03
N PHE A 148 22.47 -6.21 -0.54
CA PHE A 148 21.68 -5.37 0.34
C PHE A 148 21.36 -6.07 1.66
N HIS A 149 21.17 -5.28 2.70
CA HIS A 149 20.76 -5.76 4.02
C HIS A 149 19.81 -4.79 4.69
N SER A 150 19.09 -5.28 5.71
CA SER A 150 18.23 -4.49 6.59
C SER A 150 18.78 -4.64 8.03
N PRO A 151 19.66 -3.75 8.50
CA PRO A 151 20.45 -3.99 9.70
C PRO A 151 19.64 -3.99 11.00
N ASN A 152 18.60 -3.15 11.08
CA ASN A 152 17.82 -2.94 12.30
C ASN A 152 16.39 -3.49 12.21
N TYR A 153 16.06 -4.24 11.16
CA TYR A 153 14.72 -4.82 10.97
C TYR A 153 14.79 -6.14 10.19
N PRO A 154 14.03 -7.18 10.57
CA PRO A 154 14.04 -8.45 9.85
C PRO A 154 13.50 -8.30 8.41
N PRO A 155 13.89 -9.18 7.47
CA PRO A 155 13.23 -9.29 6.17
C PRO A 155 11.73 -9.57 6.33
N LEU A 156 10.91 -8.96 5.47
CA LEU A 156 9.46 -9.17 5.41
C LEU A 156 9.11 -10.53 4.80
N ALA A 157 9.95 -11.02 3.88
CA ALA A 157 9.82 -12.36 3.32
C ALA A 157 11.17 -12.97 2.96
N LYS A 158 11.22 -14.30 2.94
CA LYS A 158 12.35 -15.09 2.44
C LYS A 158 11.86 -15.98 1.31
N ALA A 159 12.46 -15.83 0.13
CA ALA A 159 12.16 -16.62 -1.06
C ALA A 159 13.19 -17.75 -1.19
N ASN A 160 12.94 -18.86 -0.51
CA ASN A 160 13.70 -20.09 -0.65
C ASN A 160 12.96 -21.04 -1.60
N ILE A 161 12.86 -22.34 -1.27
CA ILE A 161 12.00 -23.29 -1.98
C ILE A 161 10.54 -22.82 -1.96
N LYS A 162 10.13 -22.17 -0.86
CA LYS A 162 8.86 -21.48 -0.68
C LYS A 162 9.13 -20.02 -0.34
N ILE A 163 8.15 -19.16 -0.60
CA ILE A 163 8.16 -17.76 -0.19
C ILE A 163 7.42 -17.68 1.14
N ASP A 164 8.19 -17.50 2.21
CA ASP A 164 7.68 -17.37 3.57
C ASP A 164 7.59 -15.88 3.93
N VAL A 165 6.38 -15.39 4.19
CA VAL A 165 6.11 -13.98 4.49
C VAL A 165 5.77 -13.81 5.97
N ASP A 166 6.50 -12.94 6.66
CA ASP A 166 6.18 -12.55 8.03
C ASP A 166 5.16 -11.40 8.02
N TYR A 167 3.87 -11.77 8.02
CA TYR A 167 2.79 -10.78 8.00
C TYR A 167 2.71 -9.91 9.27
N ARG A 168 3.37 -10.31 10.37
CA ARG A 168 3.38 -9.55 11.62
C ARG A 168 4.34 -8.36 11.56
N SER A 169 5.40 -8.45 10.75
CA SER A 169 6.34 -7.35 10.56
C SER A 169 5.90 -6.33 9.51
N ILE A 170 4.83 -6.59 8.75
CA ILE A 170 4.32 -5.67 7.73
C ILE A 170 3.69 -4.42 8.36
N PHE A 171 4.14 -3.25 7.92
CA PHE A 171 3.58 -1.95 8.28
C PHE A 171 2.37 -1.66 7.37
N ARG A 172 1.20 -1.49 7.97
CA ARG A 172 -0.06 -1.28 7.23
C ARG A 172 -0.61 0.13 7.50
N PRO A 173 -1.08 0.85 6.47
CA PRO A 173 -1.83 2.08 6.71
C PRO A 173 -3.05 1.80 7.56
N CYS A 174 -3.23 2.59 8.61
CA CYS A 174 -4.35 2.49 9.55
C CYS A 174 -5.32 3.68 9.42
N THR A 175 -5.23 4.42 8.30
CA THR A 175 -6.06 5.58 7.98
C THR A 175 -7.16 5.22 6.98
N ILE A 176 -8.29 5.91 7.04
CA ILE A 176 -9.41 5.74 6.10
C ILE A 176 -9.23 6.78 4.99
N GLU A 177 -8.22 6.55 4.16
CA GLU A 177 -7.83 7.47 3.10
C GLU A 177 -7.44 6.71 1.85
N LYS A 178 -7.73 7.30 0.69
CA LYS A 178 -7.34 6.75 -0.60
C LYS A 178 -5.84 6.98 -0.79
N PHE A 179 -5.17 6.00 -1.38
CA PHE A 179 -3.80 6.15 -1.85
C PHE A 179 -3.60 7.47 -2.62
N HIS A 180 -2.55 8.20 -2.25
CA HIS A 180 -2.13 9.40 -2.96
C HIS A 180 -0.61 9.56 -2.91
N THR A 181 -0.09 10.44 -3.76
CA THR A 181 1.34 10.75 -3.80
C THR A 181 1.59 12.15 -3.32
N TYR A 182 2.60 12.29 -2.46
CA TYR A 182 3.17 13.57 -2.10
C TYR A 182 4.49 13.77 -2.87
N ALA A 183 4.42 14.50 -3.98
CA ALA A 183 5.51 14.64 -4.95
C ALA A 183 6.37 15.90 -4.74
N SER A 184 6.41 16.43 -3.52
CA SER A 184 7.25 17.58 -3.16
C SER A 184 8.31 17.17 -2.15
N LEU A 185 9.56 17.51 -2.40
CA LEU A 185 10.70 17.20 -1.55
C LEU A 185 11.56 18.45 -1.38
N ASN A 186 12.04 18.67 -0.16
CA ASN A 186 12.94 19.77 0.13
C ASN A 186 14.36 19.38 -0.29
N ARG A 187 14.96 20.16 -1.19
CA ARG A 187 16.31 19.93 -1.73
C ARG A 187 17.42 20.45 -0.82
N ASN A 188 17.08 21.31 0.13
CA ASN A 188 18.02 21.97 1.03
C ASN A 188 18.35 21.08 2.24
N VAL A 189 18.62 19.80 1.98
CA VAL A 189 19.02 18.81 2.98
C VAL A 189 20.43 18.30 2.72
N GLY A 190 21.15 17.97 3.79
CA GLY A 190 22.50 17.41 3.70
C GLY A 190 22.76 16.31 4.72
N MET A 191 23.82 15.55 4.49
CA MET A 191 24.33 14.56 5.44
C MET A 191 25.75 14.94 5.88
N LEU A 192 25.93 15.14 7.20
CA LEU A 192 27.20 15.49 7.80
C LEU A 192 27.72 14.32 8.64
N ARG A 193 28.80 13.69 8.18
CA ARG A 193 29.46 12.62 8.93
C ARG A 193 30.56 13.19 9.83
N ILE A 194 30.46 12.96 11.13
CA ILE A 194 31.50 13.36 12.09
C ILE A 194 32.72 12.43 11.97
N PHE A 195 33.92 12.99 11.95
CA PHE A 195 35.18 12.24 11.96
C PHE A 195 36.19 12.91 12.91
N PRO A 196 37.19 12.17 13.43
CA PRO A 196 38.16 12.75 14.35
C PRO A 196 38.86 13.94 13.68
N SER A 197 39.00 15.04 14.42
CA SER A 197 39.57 16.30 13.92
C SER A 197 38.71 17.10 12.93
N ILE A 198 37.41 16.81 12.81
CA ILE A 198 36.49 17.70 12.09
C ILE A 198 36.53 19.12 12.67
N THR A 199 36.76 20.12 11.82
CA THR A 199 36.92 21.52 12.25
C THR A 199 35.56 22.19 12.43
N MET A 200 35.49 23.19 13.31
CA MET A 200 34.27 23.97 13.50
C MET A 200 33.93 24.77 12.24
N GLU A 201 34.94 25.26 11.50
CA GLU A 201 34.77 25.99 10.25
C GLU A 201 34.06 25.14 9.20
N LEU A 202 34.40 23.84 9.08
CA LEU A 202 33.74 22.94 8.14
C LEU A 202 32.26 22.77 8.51
N VAL A 203 31.97 22.56 9.79
CA VAL A 203 30.59 22.42 10.28
C VAL A 203 29.79 23.69 10.05
N ARG A 204 30.39 24.86 10.34
CA ARG A 204 29.77 26.17 10.10
C ARG A 204 29.44 26.39 8.63
N VAL A 205 30.38 26.09 7.72
CA VAL A 205 30.18 26.22 6.27
C VAL A 205 29.07 25.27 5.80
N PHE A 206 29.06 24.03 6.30
CA PHE A 206 28.03 23.05 5.97
C PHE A 206 26.62 23.49 6.41
N LEU A 207 26.51 24.22 7.53
CA LEU A 207 25.24 24.68 8.11
C LEU A 207 24.84 26.10 7.65
N GLN A 208 25.47 26.65 6.60
CA GLN A 208 25.05 27.92 6.01
C GLN A 208 23.81 27.77 5.12
N PRO A 209 23.03 28.85 4.92
CA PRO A 209 22.00 28.89 3.88
C PRO A 209 22.57 28.46 2.51
N PRO A 210 21.79 27.71 1.70
CA PRO A 210 20.35 27.48 1.83
C PRO A 210 19.94 26.28 2.68
N ILE A 211 20.86 25.59 3.40
CA ILE A 211 20.53 24.36 4.15
C ILE A 211 19.44 24.59 5.21
N GLU A 212 18.40 23.74 5.17
CA GLU A 212 17.25 23.74 6.08
C GLU A 212 17.21 22.48 6.95
N GLY A 213 17.88 21.40 6.55
CA GLY A 213 17.96 20.17 7.32
C GLY A 213 19.28 19.43 7.18
N VAL A 214 19.73 18.82 8.27
CA VAL A 214 20.95 17.98 8.27
C VAL A 214 20.73 16.65 8.99
N VAL A 215 21.14 15.57 8.34
CA VAL A 215 21.37 14.29 8.99
C VAL A 215 22.81 14.24 9.51
N LEU A 216 22.97 14.27 10.83
CA LEU A 216 24.25 14.19 11.51
C LEU A 216 24.57 12.72 11.81
N GLN A 217 25.66 12.18 11.26
CA GLN A 217 26.13 10.84 11.59
C GLN A 217 27.19 10.91 12.69
N SER A 218 26.86 10.44 13.88
CA SER A 218 27.71 10.45 15.07
C SER A 218 28.21 9.06 15.47
N TYR A 219 29.10 8.97 16.46
CA TYR A 219 29.75 7.72 16.83
C TYR A 219 28.88 6.84 17.73
N GLY A 220 29.00 5.52 17.58
CA GLY A 220 28.44 4.55 18.54
C GLY A 220 26.95 4.77 18.78
N ALA A 221 26.56 5.04 20.03
CA ALA A 221 25.18 5.24 20.44
C ALA A 221 24.64 6.67 20.21
N GLY A 222 25.30 7.49 19.37
CA GLY A 222 24.87 8.87 19.10
C GLY A 222 25.83 9.96 19.57
N ASN A 223 27.10 9.65 19.79
CA ASN A 223 28.03 10.48 20.55
C ASN A 223 28.91 11.38 19.67
N VAL A 224 29.19 12.57 20.18
CA VAL A 224 30.07 13.59 19.61
C VAL A 224 31.10 13.98 20.69
N PRO A 225 32.35 14.35 20.36
CA PRO A 225 33.38 14.64 21.36
C PRO A 225 32.95 15.72 22.38
N MET A 226 32.90 15.37 23.66
CA MET A 226 32.38 16.25 24.72
C MET A 226 33.25 17.49 24.99
N ASN A 227 34.55 17.41 24.69
CA ASN A 227 35.48 18.52 24.85
C ASN A 227 35.38 19.58 23.73
N ARG A 228 34.41 19.45 22.81
CA ARG A 228 34.18 20.35 21.67
C ARG A 228 32.96 21.25 21.91
N GLU A 229 33.05 22.12 22.91
CA GLU A 229 32.00 23.11 23.21
C GLU A 229 31.68 24.01 21.99
N ASP A 230 32.70 24.29 21.17
CA ASP A 230 32.58 25.01 19.90
C ASP A 230 31.60 24.34 18.93
N LEU A 231 31.60 23.01 18.87
CA LEU A 231 30.70 22.24 18.00
C LEU A 231 29.25 22.30 18.50
N PHE A 232 29.03 22.13 19.81
CA PHE A 232 27.69 22.21 20.39
C PHE A 232 27.07 23.62 20.18
N LYS A 233 27.87 24.68 20.37
CA LYS A 233 27.42 26.06 20.12
C LYS A 233 27.05 26.31 18.66
N GLU A 234 27.79 25.75 17.70
CA GLU A 234 27.46 25.92 16.28
C GLU A 234 26.19 25.14 15.91
N LEU A 235 26.00 23.93 16.46
CA LEU A 235 24.76 23.16 16.29
C LEU A 235 23.56 23.88 16.91
N GLU A 236 23.70 24.41 18.12
CA GLU A 236 22.67 25.21 18.79
C GLU A 236 22.34 26.49 18.01
N ALA A 237 23.35 27.16 17.46
CA ALA A 237 23.13 28.32 16.61
C ALA A 237 22.36 27.95 15.33
N ALA A 238 22.65 26.79 14.73
CA ALA A 238 21.96 26.30 13.54
C ALA A 238 20.49 25.94 13.83
N THR A 239 20.21 25.26 14.95
CA THR A 239 18.84 24.91 15.34
C THR A 239 18.02 26.16 15.68
N LYS A 240 18.63 27.18 16.31
CA LYS A 240 18.01 28.50 16.52
C LYS A 240 17.70 29.25 15.22
N ARG A 241 18.46 29.01 14.14
CA ARG A 241 18.15 29.51 12.79
C ARG A 241 16.99 28.74 12.12
N GLY A 242 16.47 27.69 12.75
CA GLY A 242 15.38 26.86 12.22
C GLY A 242 15.85 25.62 11.47
N ILE A 243 17.15 25.32 11.43
CA ILE A 243 17.67 24.12 10.77
C ILE A 243 17.30 22.88 11.59
N VAL A 244 16.67 21.89 10.96
CA VAL A 244 16.32 20.62 11.61
C VAL A 244 17.50 19.66 11.51
N ILE A 245 18.13 19.36 12.65
CA ILE A 245 19.29 18.46 12.72
C ILE A 245 18.87 17.14 13.36
N VAL A 246 19.08 16.04 12.64
CA VAL A 246 18.70 14.67 13.05
C VAL A 246 19.95 13.84 13.25
N ASN A 247 20.17 13.35 14.46
CA ASN A 247 21.31 12.53 14.81
C ASN A 247 21.05 11.04 14.56
N ILE A 248 21.87 10.41 13.73
CA ILE A 248 21.91 8.96 13.51
C ILE A 248 23.30 8.41 13.82
N THR A 249 23.39 7.10 14.05
CA THR A 249 24.68 6.44 14.25
C THR A 249 25.42 6.19 12.93
N GLN A 250 26.74 6.20 12.98
CA GLN A 250 27.61 5.71 11.92
C GLN A 250 27.70 4.19 11.84
N CYS A 251 27.31 3.49 12.91
CA CYS A 251 27.28 2.04 12.95
C CYS A 251 26.21 1.49 12.00
N SER A 252 26.47 0.33 11.39
CA SER A 252 25.48 -0.33 10.53
C SER A 252 24.27 -0.78 11.32
N THR A 253 24.47 -1.31 12.54
CA THR A 253 23.43 -1.75 13.45
C THR A 253 23.42 -0.92 14.73
N GLY A 254 22.24 -0.81 15.35
CA GLY A 254 22.04 -0.09 16.61
C GLY A 254 21.15 1.14 16.49
N CYS A 255 21.03 1.86 17.59
CA CYS A 255 20.12 2.99 17.76
C CYS A 255 20.81 4.12 18.51
N VAL A 256 20.49 5.37 18.17
CA VAL A 256 20.89 6.55 18.94
C VAL A 256 20.13 6.60 20.25
N SER A 257 20.86 6.67 21.37
CA SER A 257 20.31 6.68 22.72
C SER A 257 20.80 7.89 23.50
N ALA A 258 19.87 8.62 24.12
CA ALA A 258 20.14 9.74 25.03
C ALA A 258 20.71 9.32 26.40
N SER A 259 21.00 8.02 26.60
CA SER A 259 21.52 7.50 27.87
C SER A 259 22.91 8.04 28.23
N TYR A 260 23.67 8.53 27.24
CA TYR A 260 25.00 9.10 27.43
C TYR A 260 24.95 10.63 27.55
N GLU A 261 25.90 11.20 28.31
CA GLU A 261 26.00 12.65 28.58
C GLU A 261 26.11 13.49 27.29
N SER A 262 26.89 13.02 26.29
CA SER A 262 26.96 13.67 24.97
C SER A 262 25.63 13.67 24.22
N GLY A 263 24.78 12.67 24.42
CA GLY A 263 23.43 12.63 23.83
C GLY A 263 22.54 13.72 24.39
N LYS A 264 22.60 13.96 25.71
CA LYS A 264 21.86 15.04 26.37
C LYS A 264 22.29 16.42 25.88
N LEU A 265 23.60 16.65 25.74
CA LEU A 265 24.14 17.92 25.21
C LEU A 265 23.68 18.19 23.78
N LEU A 266 23.53 17.15 22.95
CA LEU A 266 22.95 17.29 21.60
C LEU A 266 21.47 17.66 21.65
N GLU A 267 20.69 17.03 22.53
CA GLU A 267 19.27 17.38 22.74
C GLU A 267 19.10 18.81 23.24
N GLU A 268 19.94 19.25 24.19
CA GLU A 268 20.00 20.64 24.67
C GLU A 268 20.36 21.63 23.56
N ALA A 269 21.27 21.26 22.65
CA ALA A 269 21.57 22.02 21.43
C ALA A 269 20.45 21.99 20.38
N GLY A 270 19.34 21.30 20.66
CA GLY A 270 18.19 21.20 19.75
C GLY A 270 18.38 20.19 18.62
N VAL A 271 19.29 19.24 18.73
CA VAL A 271 19.42 18.10 17.80
C VAL A 271 18.45 16.99 18.23
N ILE A 272 17.72 16.41 17.29
CA ILE A 272 16.76 15.33 17.58
C ILE A 272 17.34 13.95 17.24
N SER A 273 16.93 12.92 17.98
CA SER A 273 17.33 11.53 17.68
C SER A 273 16.62 11.00 16.44
N GLY A 274 17.39 10.39 15.52
CA GLY A 274 16.89 9.59 14.42
C GLY A 274 16.76 8.09 14.75
N ALA A 275 16.91 7.71 16.02
CA ALA A 275 16.81 6.34 16.51
C ALA A 275 17.69 5.36 15.71
N ASP A 276 17.08 4.33 15.12
CA ASP A 276 17.70 3.24 14.36
C ASP A 276 17.51 3.37 12.84
N MET A 277 17.18 4.57 12.35
CA MET A 277 17.04 4.85 10.92
C MET A 277 18.37 4.64 10.17
N THR A 278 18.27 4.15 8.94
CA THR A 278 19.40 4.16 8.01
C THR A 278 19.70 5.59 7.54
N PRO A 279 20.92 5.88 7.05
CA PRO A 279 21.24 7.18 6.44
C PRO A 279 20.29 7.56 5.30
N GLU A 280 19.94 6.59 4.46
CA GLU A 280 19.03 6.77 3.32
C GLU A 280 17.62 7.15 3.77
N ALA A 281 17.09 6.45 4.78
CA ALA A 281 15.79 6.73 5.36
C ALA A 281 15.76 8.09 6.06
N ALA A 282 16.77 8.40 6.87
CA ALA A 282 16.85 9.68 7.58
C ALA A 282 16.91 10.87 6.61
N LEU A 283 17.71 10.80 5.54
CA LEU A 283 17.84 11.88 4.57
C LEU A 283 16.56 12.08 3.76
N THR A 284 15.96 11.00 3.28
CA THR A 284 14.73 11.07 2.47
C THR A 284 13.52 11.46 3.31
N LYS A 285 13.42 10.98 4.56
CA LYS A 285 12.42 11.42 5.52
C LYS A 285 12.55 12.91 5.81
N LEU A 286 13.78 13.40 6.02
CA LEU A 286 14.03 14.82 6.26
C LEU A 286 13.61 15.69 5.08
N ALA A 287 13.94 15.27 3.85
CA ALA A 287 13.49 15.95 2.63
C ALA A 287 11.96 16.00 2.51
N TYR A 288 11.28 14.90 2.86
CA TYR A 288 9.82 14.80 2.88
C TYR A 288 9.18 15.66 3.98
N VAL A 289 9.67 15.58 5.21
CA VAL A 289 9.11 16.31 6.36
C VAL A 289 9.28 17.82 6.17
N LEU A 290 10.44 18.26 5.65
CA LEU A 290 10.69 19.68 5.44
C LEU A 290 9.86 20.28 4.30
N SER A 291 9.47 19.50 3.29
CA SER A 291 8.62 20.00 2.19
C SER A 291 7.16 20.22 2.60
N ARG A 292 6.70 19.60 3.69
CA ARG A 292 5.35 19.80 4.25
C ARG A 292 5.16 21.26 4.69
N GLN A 293 4.30 21.97 3.97
CA GLN A 293 3.97 23.38 4.22
C GLN A 293 2.91 23.54 5.31
N ASP A 294 2.16 22.48 5.58
CA ASP A 294 1.12 22.39 6.60
C ASP A 294 1.70 22.21 8.02
N TRP A 295 3.02 21.99 8.15
CA TRP A 295 3.67 21.73 9.43
C TRP A 295 4.61 22.88 9.82
N ASP A 296 4.50 23.31 11.07
CA ASP A 296 5.49 24.21 11.68
C ASP A 296 6.78 23.44 12.04
N VAL A 297 7.83 24.17 12.43
CA VAL A 297 9.14 23.57 12.75
C VAL A 297 9.04 22.58 13.91
N ALA A 298 8.20 22.85 14.91
CA ALA A 298 7.97 21.94 16.03
C ALA A 298 7.36 20.61 15.56
N THR A 299 6.28 20.66 14.78
CA THR A 299 5.64 19.48 14.18
C THR A 299 6.64 18.73 13.29
N LYS A 300 7.43 19.42 12.47
CA LYS A 300 8.46 18.78 11.64
C LYS A 300 9.48 17.99 12.47
N ARG A 301 9.91 18.53 13.61
CA ARG A 301 10.81 17.83 14.54
C ARG A 301 10.15 16.59 15.15
N GLU A 302 8.89 16.70 15.56
CA GLU A 302 8.10 15.56 16.07
C GLU A 302 7.91 14.46 15.02
N MET A 303 7.58 14.84 13.78
CA MET A 303 7.40 13.90 12.67
C MET A 303 8.69 13.16 12.32
N MET A 304 9.85 13.81 12.45
CA MET A 304 11.15 13.14 12.31
C MET A 304 11.39 12.07 13.37
N GLN A 305 10.89 12.25 14.59
CA GLN A 305 11.03 11.29 15.70
C GLN A 305 9.93 10.20 15.70
N THR A 306 8.85 10.39 14.95
CA THR A 306 7.70 9.47 14.90
C THR A 306 7.83 8.48 13.74
N ASN A 307 7.48 7.22 13.97
CA ASN A 307 7.49 6.19 12.92
C ASN A 307 6.38 6.45 11.89
N LEU A 308 6.74 6.93 10.70
CA LEU A 308 5.77 7.29 9.66
C LEU A 308 5.44 6.13 8.71
N ARG A 309 6.44 5.29 8.40
CA ARG A 309 6.41 4.29 7.32
C ARG A 309 7.18 3.01 7.68
N GLY A 310 7.37 2.74 8.96
CA GLY A 310 8.10 1.57 9.45
C GLY A 310 9.62 1.74 9.49
N GLU A 311 10.14 2.94 9.24
CA GLU A 311 11.57 3.27 9.11
C GLU A 311 12.32 3.32 10.43
N LEU A 312 11.62 3.51 11.55
CA LEU A 312 12.23 3.65 12.87
C LEU A 312 11.45 2.90 13.96
N THR A 313 12.20 2.39 14.93
CA THR A 313 11.68 1.75 16.14
C THR A 313 11.88 2.71 17.30
N GLY A 314 10.84 3.48 17.64
CA GLY A 314 10.82 4.27 18.87
C GLY A 314 11.01 3.36 20.08
N GLY A 315 11.70 3.84 21.12
CA GLY A 315 12.18 3.05 22.26
C GLY A 315 11.22 1.97 22.81
N ARG A 316 11.86 0.84 23.16
CA ARG A 316 11.34 -0.51 23.46
C ARG A 316 10.57 -1.15 22.29
N PRO A 317 11.09 -2.25 21.68
CA PRO A 317 10.17 -3.17 21.03
C PRO A 317 9.10 -3.50 22.05
N GLN A 318 7.83 -3.54 21.63
CA GLN A 318 6.83 -4.22 22.45
C GLN A 318 7.44 -5.58 22.74
N SER A 319 7.82 -5.80 24.01
CA SER A 319 8.19 -7.12 24.44
C SER A 319 6.99 -7.97 24.08
N LEU A 320 7.27 -9.07 23.37
CA LEU A 320 6.34 -10.17 23.27
C LEU A 320 6.15 -10.67 24.71
N ASP A 321 5.33 -9.97 25.48
CA ASP A 321 4.89 -10.42 26.78
C ASP A 321 3.87 -11.51 26.48
N ASP A 322 4.42 -12.73 26.44
CA ASP A 322 3.80 -14.04 26.60
C ASP A 322 2.33 -14.01 27.01
N LEU A 323 1.43 -14.18 26.04
CA LEU A 323 0.11 -14.77 26.29
C LEU A 323 -0.39 -15.36 24.99
N ASP A 324 0.15 -16.50 24.59
CA ASP A 324 -0.23 -17.08 23.32
C ASP A 324 -1.37 -18.09 23.54
N LEU A 325 -2.59 -17.69 23.19
CA LEU A 325 -3.73 -18.60 23.05
C LEU A 325 -3.35 -19.82 22.22
N VAL A 326 -2.53 -19.62 21.19
CA VAL A 326 -2.02 -20.69 20.32
C VAL A 326 -1.10 -21.62 21.11
N GLU A 327 -0.26 -21.09 22.01
CA GLU A 327 0.59 -21.90 22.88
C GLU A 327 -0.22 -22.65 23.96
N ALA A 328 -1.28 -22.06 24.50
CA ALA A 328 -2.20 -22.76 25.40
C ALA A 328 -2.89 -23.95 24.71
N VAL A 329 -3.34 -23.76 23.46
CA VAL A 329 -3.91 -24.83 22.64
C VAL A 329 -2.83 -25.85 22.26
N ALA A 330 -1.63 -25.41 21.90
CA ALA A 330 -0.51 -26.30 21.56
C ALA A 330 -0.06 -27.16 22.74
N ARG A 331 0.02 -26.59 23.95
CA ARG A 331 0.27 -27.34 25.18
C ARG A 331 -0.78 -28.44 25.40
N SER A 332 -2.04 -28.14 25.11
CA SER A 332 -3.16 -29.10 25.20
C SER A 332 -3.09 -30.18 24.11
N LEU A 333 -2.63 -29.83 22.91
CA LEU A 333 -2.40 -30.75 21.79
C LEU A 333 -1.04 -31.48 21.86
N ARG A 334 -0.20 -31.16 22.86
CA ARG A 334 1.18 -31.65 23.02
C ARG A 334 2.06 -31.39 21.80
N THR A 335 1.79 -30.31 21.07
CA THR A 335 2.65 -29.85 19.97
C THR A 335 3.76 -28.97 20.54
N SER A 336 4.96 -29.09 19.99
CA SER A 336 6.17 -28.44 20.52
C SER A 336 7.05 -27.80 19.46
N SER A 337 6.71 -27.93 18.18
CA SER A 337 7.47 -27.28 17.11
C SER A 337 6.89 -25.90 16.77
N ALA A 338 7.77 -24.96 16.44
CA ALA A 338 7.37 -23.62 16.00
C ALA A 338 6.53 -23.65 14.71
N ALA A 339 6.77 -24.62 13.83
CA ALA A 339 6.01 -24.82 12.60
C ALA A 339 4.56 -25.24 12.88
N GLU A 340 4.33 -26.18 13.81
CA GLU A 340 2.98 -26.59 14.21
C GLU A 340 2.22 -25.44 14.89
N LEU A 341 2.91 -24.62 15.69
CA LEU A 341 2.33 -23.42 16.31
C LEU A 341 1.87 -22.40 15.26
N GLU A 342 2.71 -22.15 14.25
CA GLU A 342 2.38 -21.25 13.16
C GLU A 342 1.19 -21.78 12.32
N GLU A 343 1.20 -23.07 11.99
CA GLU A 343 0.10 -23.74 11.28
C GLU A 343 -1.20 -23.66 12.09
N LEU A 344 -1.15 -23.94 13.39
CA LEU A 344 -2.30 -23.84 14.28
C LEU A 344 -2.85 -22.41 14.33
N GLY A 345 -1.97 -21.41 14.47
CA GLY A 345 -2.35 -20.00 14.39
C GLY A 345 -3.02 -19.67 13.05
N SER A 346 -2.47 -20.19 11.95
CA SER A 346 -3.01 -19.97 10.61
C SER A 346 -4.43 -20.51 10.42
N ILE A 347 -4.81 -21.53 11.18
CA ILE A 347 -6.16 -22.14 11.15
C ILE A 347 -7.09 -21.42 12.15
N LEU A 348 -6.62 -21.17 13.37
CA LEU A 348 -7.46 -20.65 14.46
C LEU A 348 -7.80 -19.17 14.27
N PHE A 349 -6.81 -18.32 13.93
CA PHE A 349 -7.03 -16.86 13.89
C PHE A 349 -8.12 -16.44 12.89
N PRO A 350 -8.16 -16.93 11.63
CA PRO A 350 -9.25 -16.59 10.71
C PRO A 350 -10.63 -16.98 11.24
N ALA A 351 -10.76 -18.17 11.83
CA ALA A 351 -12.02 -18.64 12.39
C ALA A 351 -12.48 -17.78 13.58
N MET A 352 -11.56 -17.42 14.47
CA MET A 352 -11.84 -16.58 15.64
C MET A 352 -12.19 -15.15 15.27
N LEU A 353 -11.46 -14.55 14.31
CA LEU A 353 -11.77 -13.22 13.79
C LEU A 353 -13.14 -13.22 13.10
N ASN A 354 -13.46 -14.25 12.30
CA ASN A 354 -14.78 -14.37 11.67
C ASN A 354 -15.90 -14.48 12.71
N ALA A 355 -15.69 -15.24 13.80
CA ALA A 355 -16.65 -15.34 14.89
C ALA A 355 -16.83 -13.99 15.62
N ALA A 356 -15.74 -13.24 15.84
CA ALA A 356 -15.81 -11.90 16.43
C ALA A 356 -16.62 -10.94 15.56
N VAL A 357 -16.41 -10.96 14.23
CA VAL A 357 -17.18 -10.14 13.27
C VAL A 357 -18.66 -10.51 13.28
N LYS A 358 -19.00 -11.80 13.18
CA LYS A 358 -20.40 -12.26 13.18
C LYS A 358 -21.15 -11.95 14.48
N ASN A 359 -20.44 -11.88 15.59
CA ASN A 359 -21.01 -11.54 16.90
C ASN A 359 -20.97 -10.04 17.20
N HIS A 360 -20.52 -9.21 16.25
CA HIS A 360 -20.35 -7.77 16.43
C HIS A 360 -19.43 -7.36 17.60
N ASP A 361 -18.45 -8.22 17.91
CA ASP A 361 -17.58 -8.08 19.08
C ASP A 361 -16.26 -7.39 18.71
N ILE A 362 -16.26 -6.06 18.81
CA ILE A 362 -15.09 -5.22 18.58
C ILE A 362 -14.00 -5.48 19.62
N ALA A 363 -14.36 -5.75 20.88
CA ALA A 363 -13.38 -5.96 21.94
C ALA A 363 -12.56 -7.23 21.69
N LYS A 364 -13.22 -8.31 21.25
CA LYS A 364 -12.55 -9.55 20.87
C LYS A 364 -11.68 -9.39 19.62
N LEU A 365 -12.11 -8.59 18.66
CA LEU A 365 -11.32 -8.26 17.47
C LEU A 365 -10.02 -7.55 17.84
N GLU A 366 -10.07 -6.57 18.74
CA GLU A 366 -8.88 -5.88 19.26
C GLU A 366 -7.96 -6.82 20.03
N ALA A 367 -8.53 -7.66 20.90
CA ALA A 367 -7.75 -8.64 21.65
C ALA A 367 -7.00 -9.60 20.71
N LEU A 368 -7.67 -10.13 19.67
CA LEU A 368 -7.05 -11.02 18.70
C LEU A 368 -5.91 -10.35 17.93
N LYS A 369 -6.04 -9.06 17.60
CA LYS A 369 -4.96 -8.30 16.97
C LYS A 369 -3.73 -8.19 17.89
N VAL A 370 -3.93 -7.93 19.17
CA VAL A 370 -2.84 -7.91 20.18
C VAL A 370 -2.16 -9.28 20.28
N TYR A 371 -2.92 -10.36 20.16
CA TYR A 371 -2.39 -11.74 20.08
C TYR A 371 -1.73 -12.10 18.73
N GLY A 372 -1.50 -11.13 17.85
CA GLY A 372 -0.79 -11.33 16.59
C GLY A 372 -1.64 -11.91 15.46
N ALA A 373 -2.97 -11.85 15.56
CA ALA A 373 -3.86 -12.23 14.47
C ALA A 373 -3.70 -11.26 13.29
N ASN A 374 -3.43 -11.79 12.11
CA ASN A 374 -3.38 -11.00 10.87
C ASN A 374 -4.81 -10.73 10.38
N ILE A 375 -5.26 -9.47 10.52
CA ILE A 375 -6.59 -9.01 10.09
C ILE A 375 -6.83 -9.20 8.57
N SER A 376 -5.77 -9.24 7.77
CA SER A 376 -5.87 -9.47 6.32
C SER A 376 -5.69 -10.93 5.93
N GLN A 377 -5.62 -11.85 6.88
CA GLN A 377 -5.48 -13.27 6.58
C GLN A 377 -6.73 -13.81 5.89
N GLN A 378 -6.52 -14.62 4.86
CA GLN A 378 -7.58 -15.28 4.11
C GLN A 378 -7.96 -16.61 4.78
N ASN A 379 -9.26 -16.91 4.82
CA ASN A 379 -9.76 -18.23 5.19
C ASN A 379 -9.67 -19.21 4.00
N ALA A 380 -10.21 -20.43 4.16
CA ALA A 380 -10.21 -21.44 3.10
C ALA A 380 -10.86 -20.95 1.79
N ASP A 381 -11.84 -20.05 1.85
CA ASP A 381 -12.51 -19.48 0.67
C ASP A 381 -11.75 -18.30 0.04
N GLY A 382 -10.56 -17.97 0.55
CA GLY A 382 -9.83 -16.78 0.14
C GLY A 382 -10.43 -15.48 0.72
N ARG A 383 -11.41 -15.55 1.61
CA ARG A 383 -12.07 -14.36 2.17
C ARG A 383 -11.34 -13.89 3.41
N THR A 384 -11.15 -12.58 3.52
CA THR A 384 -10.70 -11.92 4.75
C THR A 384 -11.88 -11.60 5.65
N VAL A 385 -11.61 -11.25 6.91
CA VAL A 385 -12.68 -10.83 7.84
C VAL A 385 -13.37 -9.53 7.40
N LEU A 386 -12.71 -8.71 6.58
CA LEU A 386 -13.31 -7.54 5.96
C LEU A 386 -14.37 -7.92 4.91
N HIS A 387 -14.17 -9.00 4.15
CA HIS A 387 -15.21 -9.54 3.25
C HIS A 387 -16.45 -9.93 4.04
N VAL A 388 -16.26 -10.63 5.16
CA VAL A 388 -17.36 -11.06 6.04
C VAL A 388 -18.09 -9.85 6.60
N ALA A 389 -17.37 -8.87 7.17
CA ALA A 389 -17.97 -7.66 7.71
C ALA A 389 -18.75 -6.86 6.66
N CYS A 390 -18.24 -6.81 5.42
CA CYS A 390 -18.93 -6.14 4.31
C CYS A 390 -20.21 -6.87 3.89
N CYS A 391 -20.32 -8.19 4.05
CA CYS A 391 -21.57 -8.92 3.83
C CYS A 391 -22.58 -8.70 4.96
N GLU A 392 -22.13 -8.74 6.21
CA GLU A 392 -23.01 -8.59 7.38
C GLU A 392 -23.59 -7.17 7.50
N GLY A 393 -22.90 -6.16 6.97
CA GLY A 393 -23.41 -4.79 6.94
C GLY A 393 -23.06 -3.94 8.16
N ASP A 394 -22.19 -4.43 9.06
CA ASP A 394 -21.78 -3.67 10.24
C ASP A 394 -20.71 -2.62 9.92
N VAL A 395 -21.15 -1.38 9.80
CA VAL A 395 -20.31 -0.20 9.54
C VAL A 395 -19.24 0.01 10.62
N ASN A 396 -19.54 -0.25 11.89
CA ASN A 396 -18.60 -0.03 13.00
C ASN A 396 -17.46 -1.04 12.94
N ILE A 397 -17.78 -2.31 12.68
CA ILE A 397 -16.76 -3.34 12.48
C ILE A 397 -15.91 -3.01 11.25
N VAL A 398 -16.53 -2.67 10.12
CA VAL A 398 -15.79 -2.30 8.89
C VAL A 398 -14.83 -1.14 9.18
N ARG A 399 -15.31 -0.05 9.80
CA ARG A 399 -14.48 1.10 10.16
C ARG A 399 -13.33 0.70 11.09
N ARG A 400 -13.58 -0.22 12.01
CA ARG A 400 -12.55 -0.69 12.93
C ARG A 400 -11.50 -1.55 12.24
N LEU A 401 -11.92 -2.49 11.39
CA LEU A 401 -11.03 -3.32 10.59
C LEU A 401 -10.11 -2.48 9.70
N LEU A 402 -10.66 -1.46 9.04
CA LEU A 402 -9.89 -0.54 8.20
C LEU A 402 -8.87 0.26 9.03
N ARG A 403 -9.27 0.80 10.19
CA ARG A 403 -8.35 1.44 11.15
C ARG A 403 -7.31 0.49 11.73
N ASN A 404 -7.54 -0.81 11.62
CA ASN A 404 -6.58 -1.83 12.02
C ASN A 404 -5.69 -2.33 10.87
N GLY A 405 -5.78 -1.72 9.68
CA GLY A 405 -4.95 -2.05 8.53
C GLY A 405 -5.50 -3.21 7.68
N ALA A 406 -6.80 -3.49 7.71
CA ALA A 406 -7.40 -4.49 6.82
C ALA A 406 -7.20 -4.09 5.35
N SER A 407 -6.67 -5.00 4.53
CA SER A 407 -6.53 -4.76 3.09
C SER A 407 -7.87 -4.82 2.38
N ILE A 408 -8.14 -3.80 1.57
CA ILE A 408 -9.34 -3.64 0.75
C ILE A 408 -9.21 -4.27 -0.64
N HIS A 409 -8.02 -4.71 -1.04
CA HIS A 409 -7.73 -5.20 -2.40
C HIS A 409 -7.59 -6.72 -2.49
N ILE A 410 -7.61 -7.44 -1.36
CA ILE A 410 -7.54 -8.90 -1.37
C ILE A 410 -8.79 -9.45 -2.08
N LYS A 411 -8.56 -10.40 -2.99
CA LYS A 411 -9.61 -11.08 -3.76
C LYS A 411 -9.84 -12.49 -3.22
N ASP A 412 -11.09 -12.87 -3.04
CA ASP A 412 -11.50 -14.23 -2.70
C ASP A 412 -11.33 -15.22 -3.87
N ARG A 413 -11.71 -16.49 -3.67
CA ARG A 413 -11.62 -17.52 -4.73
C ARG A 413 -12.50 -17.25 -5.96
N PHE A 414 -13.49 -16.37 -5.85
CA PHE A 414 -14.37 -15.93 -6.93
C PHE A 414 -13.94 -14.59 -7.51
N ASN A 415 -12.71 -14.15 -7.22
CA ASN A 415 -12.13 -12.89 -7.65
C ASN A 415 -12.87 -11.65 -7.12
N ARG A 416 -13.64 -11.79 -6.03
CA ARG A 416 -14.38 -10.70 -5.38
C ARG A 416 -13.53 -10.02 -4.32
N THR A 417 -13.65 -8.70 -4.24
CA THR A 417 -13.07 -7.86 -3.19
C THR A 417 -14.11 -7.57 -2.10
N PRO A 418 -13.71 -7.00 -0.94
CA PRO A 418 -14.68 -6.51 0.04
C PRO A 418 -15.67 -5.49 -0.53
N LEU A 419 -15.25 -4.67 -1.52
CA LEU A 419 -16.13 -3.72 -2.20
C LEU A 419 -17.22 -4.44 -3.00
N THR A 420 -16.86 -5.49 -3.74
CA THR A 420 -17.87 -6.27 -4.50
C THR A 420 -18.85 -6.97 -3.56
N ASP A 421 -18.40 -7.45 -2.40
CA ASP A 421 -19.30 -8.00 -1.39
C ASP A 421 -20.26 -6.92 -0.84
N ALA A 422 -19.75 -5.72 -0.52
CA ALA A 422 -20.62 -4.63 -0.06
C ALA A 422 -21.67 -4.23 -1.13
N ILE A 423 -21.32 -4.30 -2.42
CA ILE A 423 -22.25 -4.07 -3.54
C ILE A 423 -23.28 -5.19 -3.65
N GLU A 424 -22.86 -6.46 -3.57
CA GLU A 424 -23.75 -7.62 -3.68
C GLU A 424 -24.78 -7.71 -2.54
N PHE A 425 -24.54 -7.03 -1.42
CA PHE A 425 -25.49 -6.94 -0.30
C PHE A 425 -26.13 -5.53 -0.13
N ASP A 426 -25.85 -4.61 -1.05
CA ASP A 426 -26.42 -3.25 -1.10
C ASP A 426 -26.18 -2.40 0.18
N HIS A 427 -24.99 -2.53 0.77
CA HIS A 427 -24.58 -1.78 1.96
C HIS A 427 -23.94 -0.44 1.58
N HIS A 428 -24.76 0.53 1.20
CA HIS A 428 -24.34 1.83 0.64
C HIS A 428 -23.34 2.61 1.48
N GLU A 429 -23.50 2.64 2.82
CA GLU A 429 -22.56 3.33 3.71
C GLU A 429 -21.18 2.66 3.71
N ILE A 430 -21.14 1.32 3.71
CA ILE A 430 -19.89 0.55 3.61
C ILE A 430 -19.21 0.79 2.26
N ILE A 431 -19.98 0.82 1.17
CA ILE A 431 -19.45 1.15 -0.17
C ILE A 431 -18.76 2.52 -0.12
N GLN A 432 -19.42 3.54 0.43
CA GLN A 432 -18.82 4.87 0.55
C GLN A 432 -17.52 4.88 1.36
N ILE A 433 -17.47 4.17 2.50
CA ILE A 433 -16.26 4.05 3.32
C ILE A 433 -15.13 3.35 2.56
N LEU A 434 -15.42 2.24 1.87
CA LEU A 434 -14.42 1.53 1.07
C LEU A 434 -13.91 2.40 -0.08
N MET A 435 -14.78 3.18 -0.73
CA MET A 435 -14.39 4.14 -1.77
C MET A 435 -13.53 5.27 -1.20
N GLN A 436 -13.78 5.72 0.03
CA GLN A 436 -12.90 6.67 0.75
C GLN A 436 -11.50 6.11 0.98
N CYS A 437 -11.37 4.80 1.22
CA CYS A 437 -10.08 4.10 1.29
C CYS A 437 -9.44 3.81 -0.08
N GLY A 438 -10.09 4.15 -1.19
CA GLY A 438 -9.55 3.90 -2.54
C GLY A 438 -9.89 2.52 -3.14
N ALA A 439 -10.92 1.85 -2.62
CA ALA A 439 -11.45 0.67 -3.29
C ALA A 439 -11.97 1.03 -4.69
N HIS A 440 -11.87 0.09 -5.62
CA HIS A 440 -12.32 0.24 -7.01
C HIS A 440 -12.80 -1.10 -7.54
N LEU A 441 -13.61 -1.05 -8.59
CA LEU A 441 -14.11 -2.24 -9.28
C LEU A 441 -12.99 -2.86 -10.12
N HIS A 442 -12.55 -4.05 -9.72
CA HIS A 442 -11.49 -4.81 -10.43
C HIS A 442 -12.03 -5.75 -11.51
N GLU A 443 -13.34 -5.97 -11.55
CA GLU A 443 -13.95 -6.91 -12.50
C GLU A 443 -13.90 -6.38 -13.94
N ASN A 444 -13.93 -7.30 -14.90
CA ASN A 444 -14.03 -6.92 -16.31
C ASN A 444 -15.30 -6.10 -16.53
N ALA A 445 -15.17 -5.01 -17.30
CA ALA A 445 -16.25 -4.13 -17.68
C ALA A 445 -17.51 -4.91 -18.16
N TYR A 446 -17.36 -5.95 -18.99
CA TYR A 446 -18.49 -6.77 -19.44
C TYR A 446 -19.21 -7.51 -18.29
N MET A 447 -18.49 -7.99 -17.28
CA MET A 447 -19.07 -8.67 -16.11
C MET A 447 -19.86 -7.68 -15.24
N ILE A 448 -19.32 -6.47 -15.05
CA ILE A 448 -20.02 -5.40 -14.35
C ILE A 448 -21.29 -5.02 -15.12
N GLY A 449 -21.19 -4.88 -16.45
CA GLY A 449 -22.32 -4.63 -17.34
C GLY A 449 -23.42 -5.69 -17.21
N GLU A 450 -23.05 -6.98 -17.23
CA GLU A 450 -23.97 -8.10 -17.03
C GLU A 450 -24.72 -8.02 -15.69
N ARG A 451 -24.01 -7.78 -14.58
CA ARG A 451 -24.65 -7.68 -13.25
C ARG A 451 -25.56 -6.46 -13.12
N MET A 452 -25.17 -5.31 -13.68
CA MET A 452 -26.03 -4.12 -13.71
C MET A 452 -27.26 -4.33 -14.60
N CYS A 453 -27.11 -5.01 -15.74
CA CYS A 453 -28.20 -5.41 -16.61
C CYS A 453 -29.19 -6.33 -15.88
N LEU A 454 -28.71 -7.32 -15.12
CA LEU A 454 -29.55 -8.18 -14.29
C LEU A 454 -30.31 -7.41 -13.20
N ALA A 455 -29.64 -6.46 -12.55
CA ALA A 455 -30.30 -5.57 -11.58
C ALA A 455 -31.40 -4.72 -12.23
N ALA A 456 -31.16 -4.21 -13.44
CA ALA A 456 -32.14 -3.46 -14.21
C ALA A 456 -33.34 -4.31 -14.64
N THR A 457 -33.12 -5.56 -15.09
CA THR A 457 -34.18 -6.53 -15.42
C THR A 457 -35.14 -6.75 -14.25
N THR A 458 -34.60 -6.90 -13.04
CA THR A 458 -35.41 -7.10 -11.82
C THR A 458 -35.99 -5.80 -11.26
N GLY A 459 -35.54 -4.63 -11.73
CA GLY A 459 -35.91 -3.33 -11.19
C GLY A 459 -35.24 -3.01 -9.86
N ASN A 460 -34.13 -3.67 -9.53
CA ASN A 460 -33.39 -3.44 -8.29
C ASN A 460 -32.60 -2.12 -8.35
N VAL A 461 -33.31 -1.01 -8.11
CA VAL A 461 -32.72 0.33 -8.06
C VAL A 461 -31.66 0.45 -6.95
N LYS A 462 -31.84 -0.28 -5.84
CA LYS A 462 -30.88 -0.28 -4.73
C LYS A 462 -29.50 -0.78 -5.19
N ARG A 463 -29.48 -1.86 -5.99
CA ARG A 463 -28.25 -2.39 -6.59
C ARG A 463 -27.62 -1.47 -7.63
N LEU A 464 -28.43 -0.86 -8.49
CA LEU A 464 -27.92 0.14 -9.44
C LEU A 464 -27.29 1.33 -8.71
N LYS A 465 -27.87 1.77 -7.59
CA LYS A 465 -27.28 2.77 -6.68
C LYS A 465 -25.96 2.29 -6.07
N SER A 466 -25.87 1.02 -5.66
CA SER A 466 -24.63 0.41 -5.14
C SER A 466 -23.50 0.50 -6.17
N TYR A 467 -23.76 0.13 -7.43
CA TYR A 467 -22.80 0.27 -8.52
C TYR A 467 -22.42 1.73 -8.80
N HIS A 468 -23.40 2.64 -8.79
CA HIS A 468 -23.15 4.07 -8.97
C HIS A 468 -22.24 4.65 -7.87
N LEU A 469 -22.50 4.32 -6.60
CA LEU A 469 -21.66 4.73 -5.46
C LEU A 469 -20.23 4.18 -5.57
N ALA A 470 -20.07 2.99 -6.13
CA ALA A 470 -18.78 2.38 -6.43
C ALA A 470 -18.09 2.93 -7.69
N LYS A 471 -18.63 4.01 -8.29
CA LYS A 471 -18.17 4.61 -9.55
C LYS A 471 -18.21 3.66 -10.75
N GLY A 472 -19.13 2.70 -10.74
CA GLY A 472 -19.42 1.86 -11.90
C GLY A 472 -20.06 2.67 -13.02
N ASP A 473 -19.60 2.45 -14.25
CA ASP A 473 -20.20 3.05 -15.44
C ASP A 473 -21.55 2.38 -15.73
N LEU A 474 -22.64 3.10 -15.45
CA LEU A 474 -24.02 2.60 -15.68
C LEU A 474 -24.37 2.45 -17.17
N SER A 475 -23.51 2.89 -18.09
CA SER A 475 -23.64 2.66 -19.53
C SER A 475 -22.96 1.38 -20.02
N GLN A 476 -22.24 0.69 -19.12
CA GLN A 476 -21.48 -0.50 -19.45
C GLN A 476 -22.39 -1.60 -20.02
N LYS A 477 -21.98 -2.13 -21.16
CA LYS A 477 -22.74 -3.11 -21.93
C LYS A 477 -22.51 -4.54 -21.42
N ASP A 478 -23.55 -5.35 -21.49
CA ASP A 478 -23.46 -6.80 -21.37
C ASP A 478 -22.85 -7.45 -22.64
N PHE A 479 -22.75 -8.79 -22.65
CA PHE A 479 -22.21 -9.54 -23.80
C PHE A 479 -23.03 -9.42 -25.09
N SER A 480 -24.28 -8.95 -25.02
CA SER A 480 -25.14 -8.70 -26.18
C SER A 480 -25.10 -7.23 -26.63
N GLY A 481 -24.23 -6.41 -26.04
CA GLY A 481 -24.13 -4.99 -26.33
C GLY A 481 -25.24 -4.15 -25.69
N ARG A 482 -26.07 -4.73 -24.81
CA ARG A 482 -27.19 -4.03 -24.17
C ARG A 482 -26.72 -3.33 -22.90
N THR A 483 -27.23 -2.14 -22.67
CA THR A 483 -27.00 -1.39 -21.41
C THR A 483 -28.08 -1.73 -20.38
N PRO A 484 -27.88 -1.40 -19.09
CA PRO A 484 -28.92 -1.54 -18.08
C PRO A 484 -30.24 -0.85 -18.46
N LEU A 485 -30.17 0.27 -19.20
CA LEU A 485 -31.36 1.00 -19.65
C LEU A 485 -32.20 0.19 -20.66
N HIS A 486 -31.55 -0.57 -21.56
CA HIS A 486 -32.26 -1.46 -22.49
C HIS A 486 -33.10 -2.49 -21.75
N LEU A 487 -32.53 -3.14 -20.73
CA LEU A 487 -33.24 -4.19 -19.99
C LEU A 487 -34.28 -3.63 -19.03
N ALA A 488 -34.02 -2.48 -18.41
CA ALA A 488 -35.05 -1.79 -17.63
C ALA A 488 -36.26 -1.42 -18.49
N ALA A 489 -36.03 -0.94 -19.72
CA ALA A 489 -37.07 -0.59 -20.69
C ALA A 489 -37.86 -1.83 -21.16
N LEU A 490 -37.17 -2.91 -21.55
CA LEU A 490 -37.81 -4.17 -21.97
C LEU A 490 -38.73 -4.76 -20.89
N HIS A 491 -38.38 -4.61 -19.62
CA HIS A 491 -39.14 -5.15 -18.50
C HIS A 491 -40.05 -4.13 -17.81
N GLY A 492 -40.22 -2.93 -18.39
CA GLY A 492 -41.09 -1.87 -17.86
C GLY A 492 -40.71 -1.40 -16.45
N LYS A 493 -39.43 -1.45 -16.07
CA LYS A 493 -38.95 -1.11 -14.73
C LYS A 493 -38.74 0.40 -14.58
N LEU A 494 -39.86 1.14 -14.52
CA LEU A 494 -39.88 2.61 -14.55
C LEU A 494 -38.96 3.28 -13.52
N GLU A 495 -38.92 2.81 -12.28
CA GLU A 495 -38.07 3.40 -11.23
C GLU A 495 -36.56 3.19 -11.51
N ALA A 496 -36.20 2.05 -12.08
CA ALA A 496 -34.83 1.81 -12.53
C ALA A 496 -34.47 2.68 -13.73
N MET A 497 -35.39 2.85 -14.69
CA MET A 497 -35.20 3.75 -15.82
C MET A 497 -35.02 5.20 -15.36
N LYS A 498 -35.88 5.70 -14.47
CA LYS A 498 -35.77 7.06 -13.90
C LYS A 498 -34.40 7.27 -13.27
N PHE A 499 -33.97 6.35 -12.41
CA PHE A 499 -32.65 6.41 -11.78
C PHE A 499 -31.50 6.44 -12.80
N LEU A 500 -31.53 5.55 -13.81
CA LEU A 500 -30.49 5.50 -14.84
C LEU A 500 -30.44 6.79 -15.67
N LEU A 501 -31.59 7.37 -16.01
CA LEU A 501 -31.68 8.64 -16.73
C LEU A 501 -31.22 9.83 -15.87
N GLU A 502 -31.54 9.85 -14.58
CA GLU A 502 -31.04 10.85 -13.63
C GLU A 502 -29.50 10.80 -13.53
N CYS A 503 -28.91 9.61 -13.63
CA CYS A 503 -27.46 9.43 -13.70
C CYS A 503 -26.85 9.78 -15.08
N GLY A 504 -27.65 10.21 -16.05
CA GLY A 504 -27.17 10.65 -17.37
C GLY A 504 -26.77 9.53 -18.33
N VAL A 505 -27.31 8.32 -18.16
CA VAL A 505 -27.09 7.22 -19.11
C VAL A 505 -27.66 7.58 -20.49
N ASP A 506 -26.89 7.31 -21.54
CA ASP A 506 -27.28 7.60 -22.92
C ASP A 506 -28.54 6.81 -23.34
N THR A 507 -29.52 7.54 -23.89
CA THR A 507 -30.77 6.99 -24.41
C THR A 507 -30.66 6.56 -25.87
N GLU A 508 -29.68 7.08 -26.61
CA GLU A 508 -29.47 6.83 -28.04
C GLU A 508 -28.37 5.78 -28.26
N CYS A 509 -28.19 4.88 -27.30
CA CYS A 509 -27.24 3.78 -27.40
C CYS A 509 -27.90 2.56 -28.09
N PHE A 510 -27.11 1.83 -28.87
CA PHE A 510 -27.59 0.64 -29.60
C PHE A 510 -26.94 -0.64 -29.09
N ASP A 511 -27.74 -1.72 -29.05
CA ASP A 511 -27.26 -3.08 -28.82
C ASP A 511 -26.59 -3.70 -30.07
N ALA A 512 -26.12 -4.94 -29.96
CA ALA A 512 -25.47 -5.63 -31.08
C ALA A 512 -26.41 -5.90 -32.28
N THR A 513 -27.72 -5.78 -32.10
CA THR A 513 -28.73 -5.91 -33.17
C THR A 513 -29.20 -4.58 -33.73
N GLY A 514 -28.63 -3.46 -33.25
CA GLY A 514 -29.00 -2.12 -33.70
C GLY A 514 -30.29 -1.59 -33.07
N ARG A 515 -30.74 -2.14 -31.94
CA ARG A 515 -31.94 -1.69 -31.22
C ARG A 515 -31.57 -0.75 -30.07
N SER A 516 -32.39 0.28 -29.89
CA SER A 516 -32.29 1.27 -28.81
C SER A 516 -33.15 0.87 -27.59
N PRO A 517 -32.92 1.47 -26.40
CA PRO A 517 -33.82 1.29 -25.26
C PRO A 517 -35.28 1.61 -25.57
N TYR A 518 -35.55 2.55 -26.50
CA TYR A 518 -36.90 2.88 -26.92
C TYR A 518 -37.56 1.72 -27.67
N ASP A 519 -36.83 1.08 -28.59
CA ASP A 519 -37.34 -0.09 -29.32
C ASP A 519 -37.67 -1.24 -28.36
N PHE A 520 -36.87 -1.44 -27.31
CA PHE A 520 -37.16 -2.42 -26.27
C PHE A 520 -38.40 -2.05 -25.44
N ALA A 521 -38.63 -0.76 -25.13
CA ALA A 521 -39.86 -0.31 -24.48
C ALA A 521 -41.09 -0.55 -25.36
N GLU A 522 -40.98 -0.33 -26.68
CA GLU A 522 -42.05 -0.60 -27.65
C GLU A 522 -42.36 -2.10 -27.72
N ILE A 523 -41.34 -2.96 -27.82
CA ILE A 523 -41.49 -4.42 -27.81
C ILE A 523 -42.20 -4.91 -26.54
N SER A 524 -41.91 -4.30 -25.40
CA SER A 524 -42.55 -4.63 -24.11
C SER A 524 -44.00 -4.15 -23.99
N GLY A 525 -44.43 -3.25 -24.88
CA GLY A 525 -45.75 -2.62 -24.81
C GLY A 525 -45.92 -1.68 -23.61
N SER A 526 -44.84 -1.06 -23.10
CA SER A 526 -44.89 -0.15 -21.94
C SER A 526 -44.96 1.32 -22.39
N PRO A 527 -46.14 1.96 -22.44
CA PRO A 527 -46.29 3.34 -22.88
C PRO A 527 -45.60 4.34 -21.95
N GLU A 528 -45.57 4.03 -20.65
CA GLU A 528 -44.91 4.86 -19.64
C GLU A 528 -43.39 4.87 -19.86
N ALA A 529 -42.78 3.72 -20.17
CA ALA A 529 -41.36 3.62 -20.48
C ALA A 529 -41.00 4.42 -21.76
N MET A 530 -41.83 4.33 -22.81
CA MET A 530 -41.66 5.11 -24.04
C MET A 530 -41.78 6.62 -23.78
N SER A 531 -42.71 7.05 -22.92
CA SER A 531 -42.86 8.46 -22.54
C SER A 531 -41.63 8.97 -21.78
N LEU A 532 -41.05 8.13 -20.93
CA LEU A 532 -39.87 8.47 -20.13
C LEU A 532 -38.64 8.69 -21.02
N LEU A 533 -38.42 7.80 -21.99
CA LEU A 533 -37.30 7.88 -22.93
C LEU A 533 -37.43 9.06 -23.90
N SER A 534 -38.61 9.29 -24.48
CA SER A 534 -38.84 10.44 -25.37
C SER A 534 -38.69 11.81 -24.67
N SER A 535 -39.09 11.90 -23.40
CA SER A 535 -38.92 13.12 -22.59
C SER A 535 -37.46 13.41 -22.19
N SER A 536 -36.59 12.40 -22.22
CA SER A 536 -35.17 12.53 -21.89
C SER A 536 -34.31 12.82 -23.12
N SER A 537 -34.59 12.21 -24.28
CA SER A 537 -33.92 12.53 -25.56
C SER A 537 -34.05 14.02 -25.94
N SER A 538 -35.20 14.64 -25.63
CA SER A 538 -35.45 16.07 -25.88
C SER A 538 -34.67 17.03 -24.94
N LYS A 539 -34.15 16.55 -23.80
CA LYS A 539 -33.29 17.33 -22.90
C LYS A 539 -31.81 17.26 -23.29
N ASN A 540 -31.33 16.14 -23.82
CA ASN A 540 -29.93 15.99 -24.27
C ASN A 540 -29.61 16.89 -25.47
N ASN A 541 -30.56 17.09 -26.40
CA ASN A 541 -30.38 17.99 -27.55
C ASN A 541 -30.32 19.50 -27.21
N LYS A 542 -30.57 19.90 -25.96
CA LYS A 542 -30.49 21.32 -25.52
C LYS A 542 -29.22 21.65 -24.73
N ARG A 543 -28.33 20.67 -24.50
CA ARG A 543 -27.07 20.85 -23.74
C ARG A 543 -25.81 20.73 -24.61
N GLN A 544 -25.94 20.67 -25.93
CA GLN A 544 -24.82 20.79 -26.88
C GLN A 544 -24.49 22.25 -27.18
#